data_AF-A0A160F7H0-F1
#
_entry.id   AF-A0A160F7H0-F1
#
_cell.length_a   1.000
_cell.length_b   1.000
_cell.length_c   1.000
_cell.angle_alpha   90.00
_cell.angle_beta   90.00
_cell.angle_gamma   90.00
#
_symmetry.space_group_name_H-M   'P 1'
#
loop_
_entity.id
_entity.type
_entity.pdbx_description
1 polymer ?
#
loop_
_entity_poly.entity_id
_entity_poly.type
_entity_poly.pdbx_seq_one_letter_code
_entity_poly.pdbx_strand_id
1 'polypeptide(L)'
;MESIDRVSRLGATLTLFGSVVWITLKTSFTIWFQTFTSFVYLKIIFGIEHWLTLILLVSAVILSFRVISYVWLELITFKVFNDPEDGKEAIKRANKAFDAIFKSITFCGKFMLFVMFLVLAINTFFWIGVIIGAVLFLILYVDSRIMRKKISKQIKVLVNKIVNLKIFNNFFIFLYLFILTVFPSFYLTLYSLEKEKEVMLKFSENQKVNVDLKLKNYRDVTVKINIRRECKKDVSIDVKQKDFFTSATKVMENDGSSDHYIRFLRDLFVKLNLDKSTDFMYYKTAIGQSLSDGVNDVSVEVYSDKSIYTPVVTFETNIIKKHNDIEIMQKNFHLKN
;
A
#
# COMPACT_ATOMS: atom_id res chain seq x y z
N MET A 1 -15.78 32.04 37.86
CA MET A 1 -15.72 31.57 36.46
C MET A 1 -14.33 31.00 36.30
N GLU A 2 -14.15 29.68 36.44
CA GLU A 2 -12.82 29.06 36.32
C GLU A 2 -12.26 29.36 34.94
N SER A 3 -11.26 30.24 34.88
CA SER A 3 -10.51 30.49 33.67
C SER A 3 -9.67 29.25 33.39
N ILE A 4 -10.24 28.28 32.66
CA ILE A 4 -9.47 27.22 32.03
C ILE A 4 -8.34 27.93 31.28
N ASP A 5 -7.09 27.70 31.67
CA ASP A 5 -5.94 28.33 31.05
C ASP A 5 -5.82 27.84 29.61
N ARG A 6 -6.35 28.66 28.69
CA ARG A 6 -6.46 28.37 27.25
C ARG A 6 -5.09 28.29 26.59
N VAL A 7 -4.12 29.05 27.10
CA VAL A 7 -2.74 29.03 26.59
C VAL A 7 -2.10 27.69 26.93
N SER A 8 -2.26 27.24 28.18
CA SER A 8 -1.79 25.91 28.61
C SER A 8 -2.47 24.77 27.84
N ARG A 9 -3.79 24.86 27.57
CA ARG A 9 -4.52 23.87 26.77
C ARG A 9 -4.07 23.84 25.31
N LEU A 10 -3.85 25.00 24.70
CA LEU A 10 -3.32 25.10 23.33
C LEU A 10 -1.91 24.53 23.26
N GLY A 11 -1.03 24.91 24.20
CA GLY A 11 0.33 24.40 24.33
C GLY A 11 0.36 22.88 24.45
N ALA A 12 -0.40 22.31 25.40
CA ALA A 12 -0.52 20.86 25.57
C ALA A 12 -1.04 20.17 24.30
N THR A 13 -2.02 20.76 23.62
CA THR A 13 -2.55 20.17 22.38
C THR A 13 -1.53 20.22 21.24
N LEU A 14 -0.76 21.31 21.11
CA LEU A 14 0.29 21.42 20.11
C LEU A 14 1.44 20.45 20.37
N THR A 15 1.84 20.29 21.63
CA THR A 15 2.93 19.38 22.01
C THR A 15 2.52 17.91 21.85
N LEU A 16 1.32 17.53 22.30
CA LEU A 16 0.85 16.15 22.22
C LEU A 16 0.38 15.75 20.83
N PHE A 17 -0.36 16.62 20.16
CA PHE A 17 -0.96 16.29 18.87
C PHE A 17 -0.19 16.86 17.70
N GLY A 18 0.47 18.02 17.78
CA GLY A 18 1.15 18.62 16.62
C GLY A 18 2.23 17.71 16.03
N SER A 19 3.14 17.23 16.87
CA SER A 19 4.22 16.32 16.48
C SER A 19 3.68 14.94 16.07
N VAL A 20 2.78 14.36 16.88
CA VAL A 20 2.20 13.03 16.62
C VAL A 20 1.37 13.02 15.34
N VAL A 21 0.54 14.04 15.10
CA VAL A 21 -0.30 14.15 13.91
C VAL A 21 0.55 14.30 12.66
N TRP A 22 1.57 15.17 12.70
CA TRP A 22 2.45 15.37 11.56
C TRP A 22 3.20 14.08 11.18
N ILE A 23 3.77 13.39 12.18
CA ILE A 23 4.46 12.11 11.99
C ILE A 23 3.47 11.07 11.44
N THR A 24 2.30 10.95 12.05
CA THR A 24 1.28 9.97 11.63
C THR A 24 0.82 10.22 10.20
N LEU A 25 0.55 11.48 9.82
CA LEU A 25 0.12 11.82 8.46
C LEU A 25 1.21 11.49 7.43
N LYS A 26 2.46 11.89 7.71
CA LYS A 26 3.61 11.60 6.85
C LYS A 26 3.78 10.09 6.68
N THR A 27 3.81 9.35 7.80
CA THR A 27 3.93 7.88 7.79
C THR A 27 2.79 7.22 7.03
N SER A 28 1.54 7.60 7.26
CA SER A 28 0.40 7.02 6.55
C SER A 28 0.44 7.29 5.05
N PHE A 29 0.85 8.49 4.63
CA PHE A 29 1.01 8.81 3.22
C PHE A 29 2.12 7.97 2.57
N THR A 30 3.23 7.78 3.25
CA THR A 30 4.34 6.95 2.76
C THR A 30 3.94 5.47 2.63
N ILE A 31 3.28 4.91 3.65
CA ILE A 31 2.74 3.54 3.61
C ILE A 31 1.77 3.38 2.43
N TRP A 32 0.85 4.33 2.27
CA TRP A 32 -0.11 4.35 1.19
C TRP A 32 0.58 4.37 -0.18
N PHE A 33 1.50 5.32 -0.39
CA PHE A 33 2.22 5.45 -1.65
C PHE A 33 2.96 4.17 -2.01
N GLN A 34 3.61 3.53 -1.04
CA GLN A 34 4.34 2.28 -1.24
C GLN A 34 3.43 1.11 -1.58
N THR A 35 2.33 0.97 -0.86
CA THR A 35 1.39 -0.14 -1.08
C THR A 35 0.84 -0.12 -2.50
N PHE A 36 0.53 1.06 -3.04
CA PHE A 36 0.01 1.21 -4.40
C PHE A 36 1.11 1.33 -5.48
N THR A 37 2.39 1.32 -5.12
CA THR A 37 3.53 1.37 -6.07
C THR A 37 4.45 0.16 -6.04
N SER A 38 4.31 -0.74 -5.06
CA SER A 38 5.03 -2.02 -4.97
C SER A 38 4.26 -3.14 -5.68
N PHE A 39 4.94 -3.87 -6.57
CA PHE A 39 4.36 -4.82 -7.51
C PHE A 39 3.96 -6.16 -6.87
N VAL A 40 4.63 -6.57 -5.79
CA VAL A 40 4.31 -7.81 -5.03
C VAL A 40 2.88 -7.80 -4.48
N TYR A 41 2.37 -6.63 -4.10
CA TYR A 41 1.04 -6.51 -3.49
C TYR A 41 -0.09 -6.52 -4.52
N LEU A 42 0.20 -6.28 -5.79
CA LEU A 42 -0.84 -6.16 -6.82
C LEU A 42 -1.37 -7.50 -7.36
N LYS A 43 -0.95 -8.63 -6.78
CA LYS A 43 -1.41 -9.98 -7.16
C LYS A 43 -2.92 -10.18 -6.95
N ILE A 44 -3.53 -9.33 -6.13
CA ILE A 44 -4.98 -9.15 -5.99
C ILE A 44 -5.20 -7.65 -6.09
N ILE A 45 -5.97 -7.18 -7.09
CA ILE A 45 -6.22 -5.75 -7.35
C ILE A 45 -6.82 -5.02 -6.11
N PHE A 46 -7.21 -5.76 -5.06
CA PHE A 46 -7.69 -5.26 -3.79
C PHE A 46 -7.31 -6.19 -2.61
N GLY A 47 -6.02 -6.49 -2.44
CA GLY A 47 -5.52 -7.19 -1.25
C GLY A 47 -5.90 -6.46 0.05
N ILE A 48 -5.96 -7.20 1.16
CA ILE A 48 -6.32 -6.69 2.49
C ILE A 48 -5.46 -5.48 2.89
N GLU A 49 -4.20 -5.50 2.49
CA GLU A 49 -3.21 -4.46 2.72
C GLU A 49 -3.63 -3.12 2.09
N HIS A 50 -4.24 -3.13 0.90
CA HIS A 50 -4.71 -1.92 0.22
C HIS A 50 -5.87 -1.25 0.98
N TRP A 51 -6.79 -2.06 1.51
CA TRP A 51 -7.91 -1.54 2.31
C TRP A 51 -7.43 -0.96 3.63
N LEU A 52 -6.52 -1.66 4.33
CA LEU A 52 -5.97 -1.19 5.60
C LEU A 52 -5.20 0.13 5.44
N THR A 53 -4.42 0.26 4.37
CA THR A 53 -3.59 1.43 4.11
C THR A 53 -4.41 2.64 3.68
N LEU A 54 -5.48 2.45 2.89
CA LEU A 54 -6.46 3.49 2.61
C LEU A 54 -7.14 4.00 3.88
N ILE A 55 -7.60 3.09 4.76
CA ILE A 55 -8.29 3.47 6.00
C ILE A 55 -7.35 4.20 6.95
N LEU A 56 -6.10 3.74 7.04
CA LEU A 56 -5.05 4.39 7.83
C LEU A 56 -4.80 5.82 7.34
N LEU A 57 -4.69 6.03 6.03
CA LEU A 57 -4.52 7.36 5.43
C LEU A 57 -5.72 8.26 5.70
N VAL A 58 -6.94 7.79 5.43
CA VAL A 58 -8.17 8.57 5.65
C VAL A 58 -8.32 8.96 7.13
N SER A 59 -8.02 8.04 8.04
CA SER A 59 -8.05 8.30 9.49
C SER A 59 -7.03 9.37 9.88
N ALA A 60 -5.80 9.28 9.35
CA ALA A 60 -4.75 10.27 9.61
C ALA A 60 -5.11 11.67 9.07
N VAL A 61 -5.74 11.76 7.89
CA VAL A 61 -6.22 13.02 7.30
C VAL A 61 -7.33 13.63 8.16
N ILE A 62 -8.31 12.84 8.60
CA ILE A 62 -9.40 13.33 9.47
C ILE A 62 -8.85 13.86 10.79
N LEU A 63 -7.95 13.11 11.44
CA LEU A 63 -7.35 13.54 12.70
C LEU A 63 -6.54 14.82 12.53
N SER A 64 -5.73 14.91 11.47
CA SER A 64 -5.00 16.12 11.11
C SER A 64 -5.92 17.32 10.94
N PHE A 65 -6.99 17.16 10.17
CA PHE A 65 -7.96 18.22 9.94
C PHE A 65 -8.63 18.69 11.24
N ARG A 66 -8.98 17.77 12.16
CA ARG A 66 -9.59 18.12 13.45
C ARG A 66 -8.64 18.89 14.35
N VAL A 67 -7.38 18.49 14.43
CA VAL A 67 -6.37 19.17 15.25
C VAL A 67 -6.06 20.56 14.69
N ILE A 68 -5.87 20.69 13.37
CA ILE A 68 -5.67 21.99 12.71
C ILE A 68 -6.88 22.91 12.92
N SER A 69 -8.10 22.37 12.75
CA SER A 69 -9.33 23.13 12.97
C SER A 69 -9.46 23.64 14.41
N TYR A 70 -9.09 22.81 15.39
CA TYR A 70 -9.07 23.23 16.78
C TYR A 70 -8.04 24.34 17.02
N VAL A 71 -6.80 24.18 16.56
CA VAL A 71 -5.75 25.19 16.72
C VAL A 71 -6.20 26.52 16.11
N TRP A 72 -6.75 26.50 14.90
CA TRP A 72 -7.28 27.69 14.24
C TRP A 72 -8.41 28.37 15.04
N LEU A 73 -9.37 27.60 15.54
CA LEU A 73 -10.48 28.14 16.33
C LEU A 73 -10.03 28.66 17.69
N GLU A 74 -9.05 28.01 18.32
CA GLU A 74 -8.46 28.47 19.58
C GLU A 74 -7.68 29.78 19.36
N LEU A 75 -6.94 29.91 18.25
CA LEU A 75 -6.27 31.15 17.85
C LEU A 75 -7.27 32.30 17.64
N ILE A 76 -8.43 32.04 17.05
CA ILE A 76 -9.50 33.04 16.89
C ILE A 76 -9.98 33.57 18.25
N THR A 77 -9.95 32.76 19.31
CA THR A 77 -10.42 33.19 20.63
C THR A 77 -9.53 34.23 21.31
N PHE A 78 -8.29 34.41 20.83
CA PHE A 78 -7.38 35.45 21.31
C PHE A 78 -7.58 36.81 20.63
N LYS A 79 -8.50 36.91 19.65
CA LYS A 79 -8.85 38.20 19.05
C LYS A 79 -9.64 39.06 20.05
N VAL A 80 -9.42 40.36 20.01
CA VAL A 80 -10.28 41.32 20.71
C VAL A 80 -11.61 41.40 19.94
N PHE A 81 -12.69 40.99 20.59
CA PHE A 81 -14.03 41.08 20.03
C PHE A 81 -14.70 42.37 20.50
N ASN A 82 -15.30 43.11 19.57
CA ASN A 82 -16.08 44.31 19.89
C ASN A 82 -17.42 43.95 20.56
N ASP A 83 -17.96 42.77 20.25
CA ASP A 83 -19.17 42.22 20.88
C ASP A 83 -18.81 41.06 21.84
N PRO A 84 -19.20 41.12 23.13
CA PRO A 84 -18.98 40.03 24.07
C PRO A 84 -19.69 38.72 23.70
N GLU A 85 -20.77 38.75 22.91
CA GLU A 85 -21.44 37.54 22.43
C GLU A 85 -20.63 36.79 21.36
N ASP A 86 -19.93 37.52 20.48
CA ASP A 86 -19.02 36.93 19.48
C ASP A 86 -17.86 36.19 20.15
N GLY A 87 -17.32 36.77 21.23
CA GLY A 87 -16.28 36.13 22.04
C GLY A 87 -16.76 34.82 22.68
N LYS A 88 -17.96 34.81 23.25
CA LYS A 88 -18.58 33.59 23.80
C LYS A 88 -18.83 32.54 22.72
N GLU A 89 -19.24 32.94 21.52
CA GLU A 89 -19.46 32.00 20.42
C GLU A 89 -18.14 31.38 19.93
N ALA A 90 -17.07 32.17 19.79
CA ALA A 90 -15.75 31.69 19.43
C ALA A 90 -15.22 30.66 20.43
N ILE A 91 -15.35 30.94 21.73
CA ILE A 91 -15.01 30.03 22.85
C ILE A 91 -15.78 28.71 22.72
N LYS A 92 -17.09 28.78 22.48
CA LYS A 92 -17.96 27.60 22.33
C LYS A 92 -17.58 26.76 21.11
N ARG A 93 -17.22 27.41 19.99
CA ARG A 93 -16.76 26.72 18.77
C ARG A 93 -15.43 26.01 18.99
N ALA A 94 -14.47 26.64 19.66
CA ALA A 94 -13.18 26.04 19.96
C ALA A 94 -13.29 24.84 20.91
N ASN A 95 -14.11 24.94 21.97
CA ASN A 95 -14.39 23.80 22.86
C ASN A 95 -15.05 22.64 22.11
N LYS A 96 -16.00 22.93 21.20
CA LYS A 96 -16.61 21.89 20.37
C LYS A 96 -15.61 21.22 19.41
N ALA A 97 -14.63 21.97 18.90
CA ALA A 97 -13.58 21.44 18.06
C ALA A 97 -12.59 20.56 18.84
N PHE A 98 -12.28 20.93 20.08
CA PHE A 98 -11.50 20.09 21.00
C PHE A 98 -12.16 18.73 21.24
N ASP A 99 -13.45 18.73 21.61
CA ASP A 99 -14.23 17.49 21.78
C ASP A 99 -14.29 16.65 20.50
N ALA A 100 -14.27 17.30 19.33
CA ALA A 100 -14.33 16.62 18.05
C ALA A 100 -13.07 15.79 17.76
N ILE A 101 -11.91 16.17 18.31
CA ILE A 101 -10.66 15.39 18.19
C ILE A 101 -10.86 14.00 18.81
N PHE A 102 -11.27 13.94 20.08
CA PHE A 102 -11.48 12.68 20.79
C PHE A 102 -12.58 11.84 20.15
N LYS A 103 -13.70 12.46 19.74
CA LYS A 103 -14.77 11.77 19.02
C LYS A 103 -14.29 11.17 17.70
N SER A 104 -13.41 11.87 16.97
CA SER A 104 -12.81 11.37 15.74
C SER A 104 -11.82 10.22 16.02
N ILE A 105 -11.00 10.29 17.07
CA ILE A 105 -10.10 9.20 17.47
C ILE A 105 -10.91 7.94 17.79
N THR A 106 -11.94 8.05 18.63
CA THR A 106 -12.80 6.89 18.99
C THR A 106 -13.50 6.32 17.76
N PHE A 107 -14.00 7.17 16.86
CA PHE A 107 -14.64 6.73 15.62
C PHE A 107 -13.66 5.99 14.69
N CYS A 108 -12.48 6.57 14.43
CA CYS A 108 -11.48 5.95 13.56
C CYS A 108 -10.98 4.63 14.15
N GLY A 109 -10.74 4.56 15.46
CA GLY A 109 -10.33 3.32 16.14
C GLY A 109 -11.39 2.22 16.04
N LYS A 110 -12.66 2.53 16.33
CA LYS A 110 -13.77 1.58 16.17
C LYS A 110 -13.92 1.11 14.72
N PHE A 111 -13.79 2.02 13.76
CA PHE A 111 -13.90 1.71 12.34
C PHE A 111 -12.74 0.84 11.83
N MET A 112 -11.52 1.11 12.27
CA MET A 112 -10.35 0.31 11.93
C MET A 112 -10.48 -1.13 12.47
N LEU A 113 -10.91 -1.29 13.73
CA LEU A 113 -11.21 -2.60 14.32
C LEU A 113 -12.32 -3.33 13.55
N PHE A 114 -13.37 -2.61 13.16
CA PHE A 114 -14.46 -3.18 12.35
C PHE A 114 -13.95 -3.71 11.01
N VAL A 115 -13.11 -2.95 10.29
CA VAL A 115 -12.58 -3.41 9.00
C VAL A 115 -11.59 -4.56 9.18
N MET A 116 -10.70 -4.53 10.18
CA MET A 116 -9.81 -5.66 10.49
C MET A 116 -10.62 -6.93 10.78
N PHE A 117 -11.70 -6.81 11.55
CA PHE A 117 -12.60 -7.92 11.81
C PHE A 117 -13.23 -8.45 10.51
N LEU A 118 -13.76 -7.56 9.66
CA LEU A 118 -14.42 -7.93 8.41
C LEU A 118 -13.46 -8.65 7.45
N VAL A 119 -12.23 -8.15 7.35
CA VAL A 119 -11.11 -8.74 6.63
C VAL A 119 -10.81 -10.17 7.10
N LEU A 120 -10.64 -10.36 8.42
CA LEU A 120 -10.35 -11.68 9.00
C LEU A 120 -11.51 -12.65 8.77
N ALA A 121 -12.75 -12.15 8.87
CA ALA A 121 -13.93 -12.95 8.72
C ALA A 121 -14.16 -13.37 7.25
N ILE A 122 -13.88 -12.51 6.26
CA ILE A 122 -13.92 -12.87 4.83
C ILE A 122 -12.90 -13.98 4.52
N ASN A 123 -11.67 -13.87 5.02
CA ASN A 123 -10.62 -14.85 4.76
C ASN A 123 -10.86 -16.21 5.42
N THR A 124 -11.60 -16.26 6.54
CA THR A 124 -11.80 -17.49 7.31
C THR A 124 -13.14 -18.16 6.99
N PHE A 125 -14.21 -17.38 6.77
CA PHE A 125 -15.55 -17.90 6.51
C PHE A 125 -16.37 -16.87 5.71
N PHE A 126 -16.30 -16.94 4.38
CA PHE A 126 -16.90 -15.98 3.45
C PHE A 126 -18.35 -15.57 3.83
N TRP A 127 -19.21 -16.52 4.18
CA TRP A 127 -20.61 -16.25 4.54
C TRP A 127 -20.82 -15.78 5.99
N ILE A 128 -20.03 -16.26 6.94
CA ILE A 128 -20.13 -15.86 8.36
C ILE A 128 -19.57 -14.45 8.56
N GLY A 129 -18.51 -14.08 7.82
CA GLY A 129 -17.96 -12.73 7.85
C GLY A 129 -18.89 -11.66 7.30
N VAL A 130 -19.67 -11.98 6.26
CA VAL A 130 -20.72 -11.10 5.74
C VAL A 130 -21.83 -10.91 6.77
N ILE A 131 -22.27 -11.96 7.46
CA ILE A 131 -23.32 -11.89 8.49
C ILE A 131 -22.84 -11.08 9.70
N ILE A 132 -21.65 -11.35 10.23
CA ILE A 132 -21.14 -10.62 11.41
C ILE A 132 -20.79 -9.16 11.03
N GLY A 133 -20.24 -8.93 9.84
CA GLY A 133 -20.03 -7.59 9.30
C GLY A 133 -21.34 -6.80 9.16
N ALA A 134 -22.40 -7.44 8.66
CA ALA A 134 -23.73 -6.84 8.59
C ALA A 134 -24.30 -6.54 9.98
N VAL A 135 -24.15 -7.44 10.95
CA VAL A 135 -24.61 -7.24 12.34
C VAL A 135 -23.86 -6.11 13.02
N LEU A 136 -22.52 -6.06 12.90
CA LEU A 136 -21.70 -4.99 13.45
C LEU A 136 -21.97 -3.64 12.76
N PHE A 137 -22.19 -3.64 11.45
CA PHE A 137 -22.65 -2.45 10.73
C PHE A 137 -24.03 -1.99 11.23
N LEU A 138 -24.95 -2.92 11.49
CA LEU A 138 -26.27 -2.61 12.06
C LEU A 138 -26.15 -2.04 13.46
N ILE A 139 -25.25 -2.55 14.30
CA ILE A 139 -24.95 -2.01 15.63
C ILE A 139 -24.40 -0.58 15.51
N LEU A 140 -23.39 -0.35 14.67
CA LEU A 140 -22.82 0.99 14.44
C LEU A 140 -23.84 1.96 13.82
N TYR A 141 -24.70 1.47 12.92
CA TYR A 141 -25.76 2.25 12.28
C TYR A 141 -26.86 2.62 13.29
N VAL A 142 -27.27 1.68 14.14
CA VAL A 142 -28.26 1.90 15.21
C VAL A 142 -27.71 2.85 16.28
N ASP A 143 -26.45 2.70 16.67
CA ASP A 143 -25.78 3.60 17.62
C ASP A 143 -25.74 5.05 17.06
N SER A 144 -25.48 5.19 15.75
CA SER A 144 -25.57 6.47 15.04
C SER A 144 -27.00 7.05 14.96
N ARG A 145 -28.03 6.19 14.88
CA ARG A 145 -29.46 6.57 14.84
C ARG A 145 -30.00 6.94 16.23
N ILE A 146 -29.56 6.27 17.29
CA ILE A 146 -29.90 6.59 18.68
C ILE A 146 -29.31 7.95 19.06
N MET A 147 -28.08 8.24 18.63
CA MET A 147 -27.48 9.58 18.71
C MET A 147 -28.25 10.65 17.93
N ARG A 148 -28.90 10.29 16.81
CA ARG A 148 -29.77 11.22 16.03
C ARG A 148 -31.13 11.48 16.70
N LYS A 149 -31.74 10.50 17.39
CA LYS A 149 -33.07 10.65 18.00
C LYS A 149 -33.10 11.63 19.18
N LYS A 150 -31.98 11.87 19.87
CA LYS A 150 -31.88 12.96 20.87
C LYS A 150 -31.81 14.37 20.27
N ILE A 151 -31.59 14.50 18.95
CA ILE A 151 -31.38 15.79 18.27
C ILE A 151 -32.57 16.19 17.37
N SER A 152 -33.53 15.29 17.12
CA SER A 152 -34.56 15.52 16.10
C SER A 152 -35.84 16.23 16.57
N LYS A 153 -36.00 16.59 17.84
CA LYS A 153 -37.21 17.31 18.32
C LYS A 153 -37.17 18.83 18.08
N GLN A 154 -36.10 19.38 17.49
CA GLN A 154 -35.98 20.81 17.14
C GLN A 154 -35.89 21.09 15.63
N ILE A 155 -36.09 20.07 14.78
CA ILE A 155 -35.90 20.14 13.32
C ILE A 155 -37.22 20.57 12.63
N LYS A 156 -37.75 21.73 13.02
CA LYS A 156 -38.79 22.46 12.25
C LYS A 156 -38.28 23.78 11.64
N VAL A 157 -37.02 24.15 11.92
CA VAL A 157 -36.33 25.34 11.37
C VAL A 157 -35.29 24.91 10.32
N LEU A 158 -35.72 24.10 9.36
CA LEU A 158 -34.85 23.33 8.46
C LEU A 158 -34.29 24.11 7.27
N VAL A 159 -34.74 25.33 6.97
CA VAL A 159 -34.61 25.85 5.60
C VAL A 159 -33.76 27.11 5.44
N ASN A 160 -33.54 27.93 6.47
CA ASN A 160 -32.85 29.21 6.23
C ASN A 160 -31.32 29.13 6.28
N LYS A 161 -30.77 28.56 5.21
CA LYS A 161 -29.44 28.78 4.64
C LYS A 161 -28.40 27.69 4.91
N ILE A 162 -28.44 26.75 3.97
CA ILE A 162 -27.42 25.83 3.39
C ILE A 162 -25.93 26.27 3.47
N VAL A 163 -25.60 27.49 3.89
CA VAL A 163 -24.23 27.99 4.14
C VAL A 163 -23.72 27.63 5.55
N ASN A 164 -24.61 27.25 6.49
CA ASN A 164 -24.28 27.00 7.89
C ASN A 164 -24.19 25.49 8.26
N LEU A 165 -23.73 24.64 7.33
CA LEU A 165 -23.79 23.16 7.39
C LEU A 165 -23.02 22.55 8.57
N LYS A 166 -23.68 22.53 9.74
CA LYS A 166 -23.25 21.87 10.99
C LYS A 166 -23.50 20.35 11.01
N ILE A 167 -23.63 19.70 9.84
CA ILE A 167 -23.92 18.26 9.73
C ILE A 167 -22.98 17.61 8.72
N PHE A 168 -21.69 17.66 9.01
CA PHE A 168 -20.80 16.62 8.54
C PHE A 168 -20.79 15.52 9.59
N ASN A 169 -21.63 14.50 9.40
CA ASN A 169 -21.50 13.25 10.15
C ASN A 169 -20.09 12.70 9.89
N ASN A 170 -19.36 12.28 10.92
CA ASN A 170 -18.00 11.75 10.77
C ASN A 170 -17.93 10.63 9.70
N PHE A 171 -19.00 9.85 9.58
CA PHE A 171 -19.16 8.84 8.53
C PHE A 171 -19.16 9.41 7.10
N PHE A 172 -19.86 10.53 6.84
CA PHE A 172 -19.90 11.12 5.49
C PHE A 172 -18.58 11.79 5.11
N ILE A 173 -17.89 12.44 6.07
CA ILE A 173 -16.52 12.94 5.85
C ILE A 173 -15.61 11.77 5.50
N PHE A 174 -15.68 10.70 6.30
CA PHE A 174 -14.87 9.51 6.09
C PHE A 174 -15.12 8.91 4.70
N LEU A 175 -16.38 8.68 4.33
CA LEU A 175 -16.74 8.10 3.04
C LEU A 175 -16.29 9.00 1.88
N TYR A 176 -16.44 10.32 2.00
CA TYR A 176 -15.99 11.28 0.99
C TYR A 176 -14.47 11.21 0.79
N LEU A 177 -13.69 11.29 1.88
CA LEU A 177 -12.23 11.20 1.82
C LEU A 177 -11.75 9.82 1.35
N PHE A 178 -12.49 8.77 1.70
CA PHE A 178 -12.23 7.41 1.24
C PHE A 178 -12.38 7.32 -0.29
N ILE A 179 -13.50 7.76 -0.84
CA ILE A 179 -13.71 7.77 -2.31
C ILE A 179 -12.64 8.63 -2.99
N LEU A 180 -12.31 9.79 -2.42
CA LEU A 180 -11.31 10.70 -2.99
C LEU A 180 -9.90 10.10 -3.00
N THR A 181 -9.55 9.23 -2.04
CA THR A 181 -8.25 8.55 -1.99
C THR A 181 -8.18 7.33 -2.91
N VAL A 182 -9.31 6.70 -3.25
CA VAL A 182 -9.35 5.53 -4.15
C VAL A 182 -8.87 5.88 -5.57
N PHE A 183 -9.27 7.02 -6.14
CA PHE A 183 -8.90 7.38 -7.52
C PHE A 183 -7.37 7.57 -7.72
N PRO A 184 -6.67 8.36 -6.88
CA PRO A 184 -5.21 8.44 -6.95
C PRO A 184 -4.52 7.09 -6.72
N SER A 185 -5.09 6.25 -5.86
CA SER A 185 -4.55 4.91 -5.58
C SER A 185 -4.61 4.01 -6.81
N PHE A 186 -5.72 4.05 -7.54
CA PHE A 186 -5.88 3.33 -8.81
C PHE A 186 -4.92 3.85 -9.86
N TYR A 187 -4.75 5.17 -9.96
CA TYR A 187 -3.78 5.78 -10.86
C TYR A 187 -2.34 5.36 -10.55
N LEU A 188 -1.92 5.38 -9.28
CA LEU A 188 -0.59 4.92 -8.85
C LEU A 188 -0.37 3.43 -9.20
N THR A 189 -1.41 2.62 -9.03
CA THR A 189 -1.38 1.20 -9.39
C THR A 189 -1.14 1.01 -10.90
N LEU A 190 -1.89 1.73 -11.74
CA LEU A 190 -1.71 1.70 -13.19
C LEU A 190 -0.35 2.22 -13.62
N TYR A 191 0.10 3.34 -13.04
CA TYR A 191 1.42 3.89 -13.29
C TYR A 191 2.53 2.90 -12.93
N SER A 192 2.38 2.19 -11.82
CA SER A 192 3.34 1.16 -11.43
C SER A 192 3.34 -0.07 -12.35
N LEU A 193 2.25 -0.32 -13.07
CA LEU A 193 2.14 -1.41 -14.05
C LEU A 193 2.83 -1.09 -15.38
N GLU A 194 2.98 0.20 -15.69
CA GLU A 194 3.62 0.68 -16.92
C GLU A 194 5.14 0.88 -16.77
N LYS A 195 5.72 0.60 -15.59
CA LYS A 195 7.17 0.67 -15.37
C LYS A 195 7.93 -0.27 -16.33
N GLU A 196 9.09 0.19 -16.80
CA GLU A 196 10.00 -0.54 -17.70
C GLU A 196 10.16 -2.00 -17.26
N LYS A 197 10.04 -2.92 -18.23
CA LYS A 197 10.17 -4.36 -18.01
C LYS A 197 11.58 -4.79 -18.36
N GLU A 198 12.17 -5.62 -17.50
CA GLU A 198 13.56 -6.04 -17.66
C GLU A 198 13.65 -7.55 -17.51
N VAL A 199 14.35 -8.18 -18.45
CA VAL A 199 14.66 -9.62 -18.40
C VAL A 199 16.16 -9.79 -18.49
N MET A 200 16.73 -10.45 -17.49
CA MET A 200 18.11 -10.93 -17.54
C MET A 200 18.11 -12.44 -17.52
N LEU A 201 18.77 -13.05 -18.51
CA LEU A 201 19.01 -14.47 -18.59
C LEU A 201 20.52 -14.71 -18.56
N LYS A 202 20.97 -15.59 -17.66
CA LYS A 202 22.38 -15.96 -17.54
C LYS A 202 22.53 -17.47 -17.54
N PHE A 203 23.38 -17.97 -18.41
CA PHE A 203 23.86 -19.34 -18.39
C PHE A 203 25.20 -19.41 -17.65
N SER A 204 25.34 -20.37 -16.74
CA SER A 204 26.58 -20.61 -16.01
C SER A 204 27.31 -21.83 -16.57
N GLU A 205 28.59 -21.64 -16.93
CA GLU A 205 29.50 -22.70 -17.37
C GLU A 205 30.06 -23.48 -16.19
N ASN A 206 29.19 -24.24 -15.53
CA ASN A 206 29.62 -25.28 -14.61
C ASN A 206 29.12 -26.63 -15.17
N GLN A 207 29.66 -27.75 -14.68
CA GLN A 207 29.25 -29.11 -15.09
C GLN A 207 27.73 -29.38 -15.07
N LYS A 208 26.95 -28.56 -14.37
CA LYS A 208 25.49 -28.68 -14.25
C LYS A 208 24.68 -27.71 -15.14
N VAL A 209 25.33 -26.79 -15.86
CA VAL A 209 24.74 -25.70 -16.67
C VAL A 209 23.47 -25.12 -16.04
N ASN A 210 23.60 -24.06 -15.24
CA ASN A 210 22.40 -23.43 -14.68
C ASN A 210 21.90 -22.30 -15.58
N VAL A 211 20.58 -22.26 -15.73
CA VAL A 211 19.82 -21.14 -16.29
C VAL A 211 19.34 -20.29 -15.12
N ASP A 212 19.93 -19.11 -14.98
CA ASP A 212 19.53 -18.10 -14.01
C ASP A 212 18.68 -17.04 -14.73
N LEU A 213 17.39 -16.99 -14.40
CA LEU A 213 16.43 -16.04 -14.97
C LEU A 213 16.04 -15.00 -13.90
N LYS A 214 16.13 -13.73 -14.25
CA LYS A 214 15.71 -12.60 -13.43
C LYS A 214 14.75 -11.72 -14.21
N LEU A 215 13.53 -11.59 -13.70
CA LEU A 215 12.45 -10.81 -14.31
C LEU A 215 12.10 -9.63 -13.41
N LYS A 216 11.91 -8.46 -13.99
CA LYS A 216 11.49 -7.24 -13.29
C LYS A 216 10.17 -6.74 -13.86
N ASN A 217 9.20 -6.45 -13.00
CA ASN A 217 7.89 -5.90 -13.37
C ASN A 217 7.04 -6.80 -14.33
N TYR A 218 7.17 -8.13 -14.25
CA TYR A 218 6.36 -9.08 -15.04
C TYR A 218 5.24 -9.77 -14.22
N ARG A 219 4.02 -9.87 -14.76
CA ARG A 219 2.86 -10.58 -14.14
C ARG A 219 2.55 -11.89 -14.84
N ASP A 220 2.01 -12.82 -14.04
CA ASP A 220 1.47 -14.12 -14.45
C ASP A 220 2.35 -14.82 -15.48
N VAL A 221 3.64 -14.87 -15.13
CA VAL A 221 4.67 -15.34 -16.05
C VAL A 221 4.63 -16.85 -16.14
N THR A 222 4.64 -17.33 -17.37
CA THR A 222 5.03 -18.71 -17.68
C THR A 222 6.30 -18.66 -18.51
N VAL A 223 7.33 -19.38 -18.08
CA VAL A 223 8.57 -19.50 -18.85
C VAL A 223 8.66 -20.92 -19.35
N LYS A 224 8.93 -21.05 -20.65
CA LYS A 224 9.22 -22.35 -21.27
C LYS A 224 10.68 -22.39 -21.65
N ILE A 225 11.38 -23.42 -21.18
CA ILE A 225 12.75 -23.71 -21.59
C ILE A 225 12.68 -24.92 -22.51
N ASN A 226 12.89 -24.71 -23.80
CA ASN A 226 12.91 -25.79 -24.79
C ASN A 226 14.36 -26.11 -25.15
N ILE A 227 14.70 -27.40 -25.14
CA ILE A 227 16.02 -27.91 -25.50
C ILE A 227 15.82 -28.87 -26.67
N ARG A 228 16.22 -28.43 -27.86
CA ARG A 228 16.26 -29.27 -29.06
C ARG A 228 17.60 -29.98 -29.14
N ARG A 229 17.53 -31.28 -29.45
CA ARG A 229 18.68 -32.17 -29.43
C ARG A 229 18.82 -32.85 -30.77
N GLU A 230 19.99 -32.71 -31.39
CA GLU A 230 20.25 -33.18 -32.76
C GLU A 230 19.90 -34.66 -33.00
N CYS A 231 20.02 -35.52 -31.97
CA CYS A 231 19.78 -36.97 -32.09
C CYS A 231 18.91 -37.57 -30.97
N LYS A 232 18.15 -36.75 -30.22
CA LYS A 232 17.28 -37.21 -29.12
C LYS A 232 15.95 -36.46 -29.12
N LYS A 233 14.95 -37.00 -28.42
CA LYS A 233 13.66 -36.31 -28.22
C LYS A 233 13.89 -34.93 -27.60
N ASP A 234 13.11 -33.93 -27.99
CA ASP A 234 13.17 -32.61 -27.37
C ASP A 234 12.72 -32.66 -25.91
N VAL A 235 13.23 -31.72 -25.11
CA VAL A 235 12.84 -31.54 -23.70
C VAL A 235 12.26 -30.16 -23.53
N SER A 236 11.10 -30.06 -22.90
CA SER A 236 10.48 -28.79 -22.52
C SER A 236 10.28 -28.75 -21.01
N ILE A 237 10.72 -27.66 -20.39
CA ILE A 237 10.57 -27.39 -18.96
C ILE A 237 9.64 -26.18 -18.82
N ASP A 238 8.44 -26.43 -18.30
CA ASP A 238 7.47 -25.38 -18.00
C ASP A 238 7.66 -24.87 -16.58
N VAL A 239 7.96 -23.58 -16.44
CA VAL A 239 8.14 -22.89 -15.17
C VAL A 239 6.98 -21.93 -14.96
N LYS A 240 6.20 -22.15 -13.91
CA LYS A 240 5.07 -21.28 -13.56
C LYS A 240 5.53 -20.22 -12.58
N GLN A 241 4.81 -19.09 -12.52
CA GLN A 241 5.10 -18.00 -11.59
C GLN A 241 5.30 -18.45 -10.12
N LYS A 242 4.60 -19.50 -9.67
CA LYS A 242 4.73 -20.06 -8.32
C LYS A 242 6.11 -20.67 -8.01
N ASP A 243 6.87 -21.01 -9.06
CA ASP A 243 8.19 -21.65 -8.95
C ASP A 243 9.32 -20.60 -8.85
N PHE A 244 8.98 -19.30 -8.99
CA PHE A 244 9.92 -18.20 -8.83
C PHE A 244 10.08 -17.77 -7.37
N PHE A 245 11.31 -17.46 -6.99
CA PHE A 245 11.60 -16.75 -5.75
C PHE A 245 11.42 -15.25 -5.97
N THR A 246 10.51 -14.63 -5.24
CA THR A 246 10.37 -13.17 -5.23
C THR A 246 11.32 -12.58 -4.21
N SER A 247 12.21 -11.69 -4.65
CA SER A 247 13.06 -10.92 -3.74
C SER A 247 12.65 -9.45 -3.78
N ALA A 248 12.25 -8.91 -2.63
CA ALA A 248 12.27 -7.48 -2.37
C ALA A 248 13.64 -7.15 -1.76
N THR A 249 14.59 -6.70 -2.57
CA THR A 249 15.93 -6.37 -2.06
C THR A 249 15.89 -5.04 -1.34
N LYS A 250 15.99 -5.06 0.00
CA LYS A 250 16.12 -3.86 0.81
C LYS A 250 17.61 -3.48 0.90
N VAL A 251 18.04 -2.51 0.10
CA VAL A 251 19.39 -1.94 0.24
C VAL A 251 19.36 -0.96 1.41
N MET A 252 20.02 -1.32 2.52
CA MET A 252 20.19 -0.43 3.68
C MET A 252 21.56 0.24 3.56
N GLU A 253 21.56 1.51 3.18
CA GLU A 253 22.77 2.34 3.16
C GLU A 253 23.05 2.79 4.60
N ASN A 254 24.13 2.26 5.19
CA ASN A 254 24.46 2.48 6.59
C ASN A 254 25.41 3.68 6.71
N ASP A 255 24.85 4.90 6.67
CA ASP A 255 25.62 6.10 7.00
C ASP A 255 25.77 6.19 8.53
N GLY A 256 27.01 5.97 8.99
CA GLY A 256 27.39 5.82 10.39
C GLY A 256 27.27 7.08 11.26
N SER A 257 26.06 7.59 11.47
CA SER A 257 25.79 8.60 12.50
C SER A 257 25.18 7.99 13.77
N SER A 258 25.74 8.37 14.92
CA SER A 258 25.62 7.72 16.24
C SER A 258 24.42 8.18 17.10
N ASP A 259 23.47 8.94 16.57
CA ASP A 259 22.34 9.43 17.37
C ASP A 259 21.16 8.45 17.39
N HIS A 260 20.95 7.81 18.55
CA HIS A 260 19.97 6.75 18.77
C HIS A 260 18.51 7.16 18.43
N TYR A 261 18.18 8.45 18.56
CA TYR A 261 16.86 9.00 18.22
C TYR A 261 16.69 9.25 16.72
N ILE A 262 17.73 9.78 16.05
CA ILE A 262 17.75 9.91 14.59
C ILE A 262 17.78 8.52 13.95
N ARG A 263 18.43 7.53 14.57
CA ARG A 263 18.46 6.14 14.11
C ARG A 263 17.09 5.47 14.21
N PHE A 264 16.33 5.69 15.28
CA PHE A 264 14.95 5.17 15.40
C PHE A 264 14.01 5.81 14.38
N LEU A 265 14.05 7.14 14.23
CA LEU A 265 13.26 7.85 13.22
C LEU A 265 13.69 7.44 11.81
N ARG A 266 14.98 7.31 11.54
CA ARG A 266 15.54 6.85 10.27
C ARG A 266 15.19 5.39 10.00
N ASP A 267 15.22 4.48 10.97
CA ASP A 267 14.79 3.09 10.79
C ASP A 267 13.29 2.97 10.53
N LEU A 268 12.48 3.82 11.18
CA LEU A 268 11.07 3.98 10.85
C LEU A 268 10.92 4.52 9.42
N PHE A 269 11.66 5.56 9.03
CA PHE A 269 11.63 6.16 7.69
C PHE A 269 12.28 5.30 6.59
N VAL A 270 13.22 4.40 6.91
CA VAL A 270 13.93 3.49 5.98
C VAL A 270 13.18 2.17 5.86
N LYS A 271 12.45 1.71 6.89
CA LYS A 271 11.40 0.71 6.73
C LYS A 271 10.23 1.26 5.91
N LEU A 272 9.98 2.57 6.02
CA LEU A 272 9.02 3.32 5.21
C LEU A 272 9.64 3.96 3.97
N ASN A 273 10.88 3.65 3.55
CA ASN A 273 11.42 4.09 2.26
C ASN A 273 11.75 2.83 1.46
N LEU A 274 10.70 2.16 0.99
CA LEU A 274 10.73 1.22 -0.14
C LEU A 274 10.93 1.95 -1.48
N ASP A 275 11.54 3.15 -1.49
CA ASP A 275 11.76 3.98 -2.69
C ASP A 275 12.65 3.30 -3.75
N LYS A 276 13.19 2.12 -3.45
CA LYS A 276 13.97 1.30 -4.39
C LYS A 276 13.57 -0.18 -4.37
N SER A 277 12.32 -0.54 -4.02
CA SER A 277 11.85 -1.92 -4.25
C SER A 277 11.65 -2.13 -5.74
N THR A 278 12.73 -2.45 -6.45
CA THR A 278 12.65 -3.07 -7.77
C THR A 278 12.32 -4.53 -7.52
N ASP A 279 11.08 -4.89 -7.82
CA ASP A 279 10.60 -6.24 -7.55
C ASP A 279 11.17 -7.18 -8.61
N PHE A 280 11.96 -8.13 -8.14
CA PHE A 280 12.61 -9.12 -9.00
C PHE A 280 12.08 -10.51 -8.69
N MET A 281 11.69 -11.22 -9.74
CA MET A 281 11.44 -12.66 -9.70
C MET A 281 12.70 -13.37 -10.18
N TYR A 282 13.20 -14.30 -9.37
CA TYR A 282 14.37 -15.11 -9.67
C TYR A 282 13.96 -16.55 -9.84
N TYR A 283 14.47 -17.18 -10.89
CA TYR A 283 14.37 -18.61 -11.08
C TYR A 283 15.75 -19.16 -11.46
N LYS A 284 16.09 -20.31 -10.89
CA LYS A 284 17.34 -21.00 -11.14
C LYS A 284 17.07 -22.47 -11.34
N THR A 285 17.48 -23.00 -12.48
CA THR A 285 17.38 -24.44 -12.77
C THR A 285 18.64 -24.96 -13.43
N ALA A 286 18.98 -26.21 -13.14
CA ALA A 286 20.10 -26.91 -13.76
C ALA A 286 19.60 -27.71 -14.96
N ILE A 287 20.11 -27.41 -16.16
CA ILE A 287 19.71 -28.09 -17.40
C ILE A 287 20.76 -29.07 -17.92
N GLY A 288 21.94 -29.17 -17.27
CA GLY A 288 23.07 -29.95 -17.78
C GLY A 288 22.78 -31.45 -18.00
N GLN A 289 21.86 -32.04 -17.23
CA GLN A 289 21.41 -33.42 -17.42
C GLN A 289 20.49 -33.60 -18.64
N SER A 290 19.81 -32.53 -19.06
CA SER A 290 18.92 -32.54 -20.21
C SER A 290 19.67 -32.41 -21.53
N LEU A 291 20.93 -31.94 -21.52
CA LEU A 291 21.79 -31.77 -22.69
C LEU A 291 22.39 -33.11 -23.18
N SER A 292 22.29 -33.36 -24.48
CA SER A 292 23.03 -34.44 -25.17
C SER A 292 24.43 -33.99 -25.58
N ASP A 293 25.34 -34.95 -25.76
CA ASP A 293 26.60 -34.68 -26.45
C ASP A 293 26.29 -34.22 -27.89
N GLY A 294 27.05 -33.23 -28.38
CA GLY A 294 26.80 -32.54 -29.63
C GLY A 294 26.25 -31.12 -29.43
N VAL A 295 25.56 -30.60 -30.45
CA VAL A 295 24.94 -29.27 -30.44
C VAL A 295 23.54 -29.39 -29.83
N ASN A 296 23.22 -28.51 -28.88
CA ASN A 296 21.90 -28.38 -28.28
C ASN A 296 21.41 -26.95 -28.47
N ASP A 297 20.26 -26.77 -29.12
CA ASP A 297 19.63 -25.47 -29.25
C ASP A 297 18.71 -25.25 -28.05
N VAL A 298 18.99 -24.22 -27.27
CA VAL A 298 18.23 -23.88 -26.07
C VAL A 298 17.46 -22.60 -26.32
N SER A 299 16.13 -22.68 -26.30
CA SER A 299 15.26 -21.51 -26.31
C SER A 299 14.61 -21.28 -24.95
N VAL A 300 14.61 -20.03 -24.50
CA VAL A 300 13.92 -19.59 -23.28
C VAL A 300 12.88 -18.57 -23.69
N GLU A 301 11.62 -18.96 -23.57
CA GLU A 301 10.46 -18.18 -23.99
C GLU A 301 9.70 -17.68 -22.76
N VAL A 302 9.53 -16.36 -22.65
CA VAL A 302 8.84 -15.70 -21.54
C VAL A 302 7.46 -15.26 -22.01
N TYR A 303 6.41 -15.85 -21.44
CA TYR A 303 5.01 -15.51 -21.70
C TYR A 303 4.46 -14.65 -20.54
N SER A 304 3.70 -13.60 -20.87
CA SER A 304 3.04 -12.73 -19.89
C SER A 304 1.66 -12.33 -20.40
N ASP A 305 0.68 -12.25 -19.48
CA ASP A 305 -0.75 -11.85 -19.53
C ASP A 305 -1.43 -11.49 -20.87
N LYS A 306 -0.75 -10.82 -21.79
CA LYS A 306 -1.33 -10.38 -23.07
C LYS A 306 -1.22 -11.43 -24.19
N SER A 307 -0.42 -12.47 -24.03
CA SER A 307 -0.34 -13.53 -25.03
C SER A 307 0.09 -14.87 -24.46
N ILE A 308 -0.85 -15.83 -24.46
CA ILE A 308 -0.57 -17.23 -24.13
C ILE A 308 0.12 -17.94 -25.30
N TYR A 309 0.00 -17.39 -26.52
CA TYR A 309 0.44 -18.03 -27.76
C TYR A 309 1.70 -17.42 -28.37
N THR A 310 2.06 -16.19 -28.00
CA THR A 310 3.28 -15.52 -28.49
C THR A 310 4.15 -15.10 -27.31
N PRO A 311 5.40 -15.55 -27.25
CA PRO A 311 6.32 -15.12 -26.20
C PRO A 311 6.55 -13.61 -26.29
N VAL A 312 6.60 -12.95 -25.13
CA VAL A 312 6.93 -11.52 -25.02
C VAL A 312 8.42 -11.31 -25.26
N VAL A 313 9.23 -12.29 -24.85
CA VAL A 313 10.67 -12.32 -25.10
C VAL A 313 11.08 -13.76 -25.37
N THR A 314 11.88 -13.96 -26.42
CA THR A 314 12.52 -15.25 -26.73
C THR A 314 14.03 -15.04 -26.73
N PHE A 315 14.74 -15.87 -25.99
CA PHE A 315 16.19 -15.97 -26.06
C PHE A 315 16.57 -17.31 -26.65
N GLU A 316 17.51 -17.32 -27.57
CA GLU A 316 18.02 -18.54 -28.19
C GLU A 316 19.53 -18.57 -28.06
N THR A 317 20.07 -19.72 -27.67
CA THR A 317 21.52 -19.93 -27.64
C THR A 317 21.85 -21.39 -27.94
N ASN A 318 23.05 -21.61 -28.45
CA ASN A 318 23.55 -22.95 -28.71
C ASN A 318 24.53 -23.34 -27.60
N ILE A 319 24.31 -24.54 -27.05
CA ILE A 319 25.16 -25.15 -26.05
C ILE A 319 25.80 -26.39 -26.66
N ILE A 320 27.11 -26.35 -26.82
CA ILE A 320 27.91 -27.46 -27.34
C ILE A 320 28.44 -28.24 -26.16
N LYS A 321 28.09 -29.53 -26.09
CA LYS A 321 28.57 -30.44 -25.05
C LYS A 321 29.45 -31.51 -25.68
N LYS A 322 30.70 -31.59 -25.23
CA LYS A 322 31.66 -32.63 -25.62
C LYS A 322 32.15 -33.33 -24.35
N HIS A 323 31.57 -34.49 -24.04
CA HIS A 323 31.83 -35.19 -22.79
C HIS A 323 31.51 -34.30 -21.56
N ASN A 324 32.55 -33.85 -20.84
CA ASN A 324 32.44 -32.96 -19.68
C ASN A 324 32.66 -31.48 -20.01
N ASP A 325 33.11 -31.17 -21.23
CA ASP A 325 33.35 -29.81 -21.67
C ASP A 325 32.06 -29.23 -22.24
N ILE A 326 31.73 -28.02 -21.78
CA ILE A 326 30.52 -27.32 -22.17
C ILE A 326 30.93 -25.93 -22.64
N GLU A 327 30.55 -25.62 -23.87
CA GLU A 327 30.78 -24.33 -24.49
C GLU A 327 29.42 -23.69 -24.78
N ILE A 328 29.21 -22.47 -24.26
CA ILE A 328 27.96 -21.74 -24.41
C ILE A 328 28.24 -20.52 -25.29
N MET A 329 27.62 -20.49 -26.48
CA MET A 329 27.86 -19.44 -27.47
C MET A 329 27.47 -18.05 -26.98
N GLN A 330 26.36 -17.94 -26.27
CA GLN A 330 25.93 -16.68 -25.65
C GLN A 330 25.44 -16.89 -24.23
N LYS A 331 26.21 -16.36 -23.27
CA LYS A 331 26.02 -16.65 -21.83
C LYS A 331 25.08 -15.68 -21.14
N ASN A 332 25.02 -14.43 -21.60
CA ASN A 332 24.26 -13.37 -20.95
C ASN A 332 23.34 -12.72 -21.97
N PHE A 333 22.08 -12.59 -21.60
CA PHE A 333 21.09 -11.80 -22.32
C PHE A 333 20.49 -10.79 -21.36
N HIS A 334 20.32 -9.56 -21.84
CA HIS A 334 19.70 -8.49 -21.09
C HIS A 334 18.82 -7.68 -22.04
N LEU A 335 17.52 -7.67 -21.78
CA LEU A 335 16.54 -6.89 -22.52
C LEU A 335 15.83 -5.92 -21.57
N LYS A 336 15.73 -4.66 -21.98
CA LYS A 336 15.02 -3.60 -21.27
C LYS A 336 14.00 -2.98 -22.24
N ASN A 337 12.72 -3.06 -21.90
CA ASN A 337 11.59 -2.56 -22.68
C ASN A 337 10.83 -1.47 -21.95
#